data_AF-R7ZRK6-F1
#
_entry.id   AF-R7ZRK6-F1
#
_cell.length_a   1.000
_cell.length_b   1.000
_cell.length_c   1.000
_cell.angle_alpha   90.00
_cell.angle_beta   90.00
_cell.angle_gamma   90.00
#
_symmetry.space_group_name_H-M   'P 1'
#
loop_
_entity.id
_entity.type
_entity.pdbx_description
1 polymer ?
#
loop_
_entity_poly.entity_id
_entity_poly.type
_entity_poly.pdbx_seq_one_letter_code
_entity_poly.pdbx_strand_id
1 'polypeptide(L)'
;MDTYMKKLRLLALLFVGFLSFNAFAQDGAEEITEEELMKFAVMEDSVMAFFEQKNNELIDLIRNNEVIDGAGRYNEIKAAWDNDDKLAEIELTDDERQAYEDILAFMSSVQDEVREFKIDLIKNDEVLGVATFNKVNKAMKENPEIKEKVDSLQAELKEKRSEDSEVSADS
;
A
#
# COMPACT_ATOMS: atom_id res chain seq x y z
N MET A 1 45.04 -34.62 -59.90
CA MET A 1 43.88 -33.73 -59.65
C MET A 1 43.87 -33.45 -58.15
N ASP A 2 44.82 -32.61 -57.77
CA ASP A 2 45.12 -32.17 -56.41
C ASP A 2 44.44 -30.83 -56.16
N THR A 3 43.19 -30.79 -55.69
CA THR A 3 42.66 -29.52 -55.13
C THR A 3 41.38 -29.61 -54.30
N TYR A 4 41.03 -30.72 -53.65
CA TYR A 4 39.79 -30.74 -52.84
C TYR A 4 39.89 -31.39 -51.46
N MET A 5 41.08 -31.37 -50.83
CA MET A 5 41.29 -31.79 -49.43
C MET A 5 42.15 -30.80 -48.62
N LYS A 6 41.91 -29.48 -48.72
CA LYS A 6 42.61 -28.46 -47.87
C LYS A 6 41.75 -27.26 -47.42
N LYS A 7 40.42 -27.36 -47.45
CA LYS A 7 39.53 -26.34 -46.87
C LYS A 7 38.59 -26.90 -45.79
N LEU A 8 38.95 -28.05 -45.25
CA LEU A 8 38.49 -28.50 -43.93
C LEU A 8 39.28 -27.68 -42.90
N ARG A 9 38.59 -27.02 -41.96
CA ARG A 9 39.10 -26.14 -40.88
C ARG A 9 39.19 -24.65 -41.25
N LEU A 10 38.08 -23.93 -41.17
CA LEU A 10 37.96 -22.53 -40.74
C LEU A 10 36.59 -22.02 -41.19
N LEU A 11 35.61 -22.07 -40.28
CA LEU A 11 34.33 -21.34 -40.23
C LEU A 11 33.24 -22.12 -39.46
N ALA A 12 33.63 -23.02 -38.57
CA ALA A 12 32.77 -23.56 -37.51
C ALA A 12 32.75 -22.62 -36.28
N LEU A 13 32.67 -21.31 -36.48
CA LEU A 13 32.79 -20.30 -35.42
C LEU A 13 31.87 -19.09 -35.66
N LEU A 14 30.63 -19.34 -36.06
CA LEU A 14 29.65 -18.27 -36.25
C LEU A 14 28.21 -18.66 -35.90
N PHE A 15 28.01 -19.55 -34.91
CA PHE A 15 26.67 -19.93 -34.43
C PHE A 15 26.65 -20.34 -32.95
N VAL A 16 27.41 -19.62 -32.10
CA VAL A 16 27.29 -19.74 -30.63
C VAL A 16 27.27 -18.32 -30.06
N GLY A 17 26.09 -17.73 -30.00
CA GLY A 17 25.94 -16.37 -29.49
C GLY A 17 24.50 -15.93 -29.27
N PHE A 18 23.58 -16.87 -29.01
CA PHE A 18 22.18 -16.52 -28.74
C PHE A 18 21.49 -17.42 -27.72
N LEU A 19 22.26 -17.94 -26.76
CA LEU A 19 21.71 -18.51 -25.54
C LEU A 19 22.50 -17.96 -24.36
N SER A 20 22.39 -16.65 -24.16
CA SER A 20 22.52 -16.07 -22.83
C SER A 20 21.32 -16.57 -22.03
N PHE A 21 21.40 -17.81 -21.55
CA PHE A 21 20.74 -18.13 -20.31
C PHE A 21 21.32 -17.14 -19.30
N ASN A 22 20.52 -16.14 -18.92
CA ASN A 22 20.67 -15.52 -17.62
C ASN A 22 20.43 -16.64 -16.61
N ALA A 23 21.46 -17.45 -16.37
CA ALA A 23 21.63 -18.15 -15.13
C ALA A 23 21.83 -17.04 -14.10
N PHE A 24 20.70 -16.46 -13.66
CA PHE A 24 20.68 -15.75 -12.40
C PHE A 24 21.22 -16.74 -11.39
N ALA A 25 22.39 -16.39 -10.87
CA ALA A 25 23.00 -17.07 -9.75
C ALA A 25 21.90 -17.27 -8.69
N GLN A 26 21.59 -18.54 -8.40
CA GLN A 26 20.90 -18.94 -7.19
C GLN A 26 21.79 -18.57 -6.00
N ASP A 27 21.83 -17.28 -5.68
CA ASP A 27 22.52 -16.78 -4.49
C ASP A 27 21.52 -16.84 -3.34
N GLY A 28 21.30 -18.05 -2.81
CA GLY A 28 20.79 -18.34 -1.46
C GLY A 28 19.47 -17.70 -0.98
N ALA A 29 18.82 -16.86 -1.77
CA ALA A 29 17.53 -16.26 -1.46
C ALA A 29 16.46 -17.26 -1.87
N GLU A 30 15.72 -17.74 -0.88
CA GLU A 30 14.50 -18.51 -1.10
C GLU A 30 13.61 -17.72 -2.07
N GLU A 31 13.25 -18.33 -3.19
CA GLU A 31 12.45 -17.67 -4.22
C GLU A 31 11.12 -17.23 -3.61
N ILE A 32 10.68 -16.01 -3.92
CA ILE A 32 9.40 -15.50 -3.45
C ILE A 32 8.27 -16.20 -4.19
N THR A 33 7.36 -16.80 -3.43
CA THR A 33 6.25 -17.57 -3.97
C THR A 33 5.04 -16.69 -4.25
N GLU A 34 4.15 -17.17 -5.12
CA GLU A 34 2.89 -16.47 -5.39
C GLU A 34 1.98 -16.39 -4.17
N GLU A 35 2.01 -17.42 -3.32
CA GLU A 35 1.26 -17.43 -2.04
C GLU A 35 1.75 -16.32 -1.11
N GLU A 36 3.07 -16.14 -0.98
CA GLU A 36 3.66 -15.08 -0.16
C GLU A 36 3.29 -13.68 -0.67
N LEU A 37 3.28 -13.48 -2.00
CA LEU A 37 2.83 -12.23 -2.61
C LEU A 37 1.34 -11.98 -2.37
N MET A 38 0.50 -13.02 -2.50
CA MET A 38 -0.93 -12.93 -2.24
C MET A 38 -1.22 -12.59 -0.77
N LYS A 39 -0.58 -13.29 0.18
CA LYS A 39 -0.72 -12.99 1.62
C LYS A 39 -0.31 -11.55 1.94
N PHE A 40 0.78 -11.08 1.33
CA PHE A 40 1.21 -9.69 1.49
C PHE A 40 0.16 -8.71 0.95
N ALA A 41 -0.36 -8.95 -0.25
CA ALA A 41 -1.38 -8.12 -0.86
C ALA A 41 -2.68 -8.10 -0.03
N VAL A 42 -3.14 -9.25 0.45
CA VAL A 42 -4.32 -9.39 1.33
C VAL A 42 -4.12 -8.67 2.67
N MET A 43 -2.93 -8.75 3.25
CA MET A 43 -2.60 -8.02 4.48
C MET A 43 -2.69 -6.50 4.26
N GLU A 44 -2.07 -5.97 3.20
CA GLU A 44 -2.14 -4.55 2.90
C GLU A 44 -3.56 -4.09 2.55
N ASP A 45 -4.33 -4.91 1.84
CA ASP A 45 -5.74 -4.65 1.55
C ASP A 45 -6.59 -4.57 2.82
N SER A 46 -6.34 -5.47 3.79
CA SER A 46 -6.98 -5.45 5.10
C SER A 46 -6.66 -4.16 5.87
N VAL A 47 -5.40 -3.71 5.83
CA VAL A 47 -4.98 -2.42 6.43
C VAL A 47 -5.69 -1.25 5.76
N MET A 48 -5.83 -1.26 4.43
CA MET A 48 -6.57 -0.23 3.70
C MET A 48 -8.05 -0.22 4.06
N ALA A 49 -8.69 -1.38 4.16
CA ALA A 49 -10.08 -1.49 4.57
C ALA A 49 -10.31 -0.94 5.98
N PHE A 50 -9.41 -1.26 6.92
CA PHE A 50 -9.45 -0.71 8.28
C PHE A 50 -9.25 0.81 8.31
N PHE A 51 -8.32 1.33 7.50
CA PHE A 51 -8.14 2.79 7.35
C PHE A 51 -9.39 3.46 6.76
N GLU A 52 -10.01 2.88 5.73
CA GLU A 52 -11.25 3.38 5.13
C GLU A 52 -12.39 3.43 6.16
N GLN A 53 -12.54 2.39 6.99
CA GLN A 53 -13.49 2.38 8.10
C GLN A 53 -13.23 3.52 9.08
N LYS A 54 -11.98 3.68 9.55
CA LYS A 54 -11.60 4.74 10.50
C LYS A 54 -11.79 6.14 9.91
N ASN A 55 -11.54 6.30 8.62
CA ASN A 55 -11.79 7.56 7.92
C ASN A 55 -13.29 7.88 7.84
N ASN A 56 -14.16 6.87 7.71
CA ASN A 56 -15.61 7.08 7.81
C ASN A 56 -16.02 7.50 9.23
N GLU A 57 -15.45 6.88 10.28
CA GLU A 57 -15.65 7.31 11.67
C GLU A 57 -15.25 8.79 11.87
N LEU A 58 -14.12 9.22 11.30
CA LEU A 58 -13.68 10.63 11.31
C LEU A 58 -14.66 11.55 10.58
N ILE A 59 -15.13 11.14 9.41
CA ILE A 59 -16.11 11.91 8.62
C ILE A 59 -17.40 12.09 9.43
N ASP A 60 -17.88 11.05 10.10
CA ASP A 60 -19.08 11.11 10.92
C ASP A 60 -18.87 11.96 12.17
N LEU A 61 -17.70 11.88 12.81
CA LEU A 61 -17.31 12.75 13.92
C LEU A 61 -17.38 14.23 13.52
N ILE A 62 -16.93 14.58 12.32
CA ILE A 62 -16.97 15.96 11.80
C ILE A 62 -18.39 16.36 11.42
N ARG A 63 -19.13 15.52 10.71
CA ARG A 63 -20.48 15.85 10.19
C ARG A 63 -21.51 15.98 11.30
N ASN A 64 -21.40 15.16 12.34
CA ASN A 64 -22.36 15.08 13.43
C ASN A 64 -21.83 15.74 14.71
N ASN A 65 -20.76 16.55 14.62
CA ASN A 65 -20.25 17.27 15.77
C ASN A 65 -21.30 18.29 16.26
N GLU A 66 -21.54 18.35 17.57
CA GLU A 66 -22.53 19.27 18.13
C GLU A 66 -22.03 20.73 18.21
N VAL A 67 -20.72 20.94 18.15
CA VAL A 67 -20.06 22.25 18.31
C VAL A 67 -19.60 22.81 16.97
N ILE A 68 -18.99 21.98 16.12
CA ILE A 68 -18.57 22.35 14.77
C ILE A 68 -19.73 22.05 13.82
N ASP A 69 -20.31 23.10 13.23
CA ASP A 69 -21.47 23.00 12.33
C ASP A 69 -21.12 22.39 10.97
N GLY A 70 -20.86 21.08 10.99
CA GLY A 70 -20.57 20.24 9.85
C GLY A 70 -19.24 20.53 9.15
N ALA A 71 -19.11 19.93 7.96
CA ALA A 71 -17.85 19.95 7.20
C ALA A 71 -17.44 21.35 6.71
N GLY A 72 -18.39 22.26 6.52
CA GLY A 72 -18.10 23.64 6.10
C GLY A 72 -17.29 24.37 7.17
N ARG A 73 -17.83 24.43 8.40
CA ARG A 73 -17.17 25.09 9.52
C ARG A 73 -15.84 24.43 9.88
N TYR A 74 -15.79 23.10 9.89
CA TYR A 74 -14.53 22.35 10.06
C TYR A 74 -13.44 22.81 9.07
N ASN A 75 -13.78 22.97 7.78
CA ASN A 75 -12.82 23.37 6.76
C ASN A 75 -12.34 24.82 6.91
N GLU A 76 -13.21 25.73 7.38
CA GLU A 76 -12.82 27.11 7.71
C GLU A 76 -11.80 27.12 8.85
N ILE A 77 -12.09 26.42 9.95
CA ILE A 77 -11.19 26.31 11.10
C ILE A 77 -9.86 25.69 10.67
N LYS A 78 -9.91 24.57 9.92
CA LYS A 78 -8.73 23.91 9.39
C LYS A 78 -7.86 24.83 8.53
N ALA A 79 -8.46 25.68 7.71
CA ALA A 79 -7.72 26.60 6.84
C ALA A 79 -7.06 27.76 7.61
N ALA A 80 -7.55 28.06 8.82
CA ALA A 80 -7.07 29.12 9.69
C ALA A 80 -6.17 28.63 10.83
N TRP A 81 -6.18 27.35 11.18
CA TRP A 81 -5.66 26.78 12.44
C TRP A 81 -4.25 27.22 12.85
N ASP A 82 -3.32 27.33 11.90
CA ASP A 82 -1.93 27.73 12.15
C ASP A 82 -1.70 29.25 12.00
N ASN A 83 -2.76 30.06 12.01
CA ASN A 83 -2.72 31.50 11.81
C ASN A 83 -3.71 32.22 12.72
N ASP A 84 -3.19 32.81 13.81
CA ASP A 84 -3.99 33.51 14.81
C ASP A 84 -4.81 34.68 14.24
N ASP A 85 -4.27 35.42 13.26
CA ASP A 85 -5.00 36.52 12.62
C ASP A 85 -6.24 35.97 11.89
N LYS A 86 -6.10 34.85 11.18
CA LYS A 86 -7.23 34.18 10.50
C LYS A 86 -8.19 33.54 11.49
N LEU A 87 -7.71 32.96 12.59
CA LEU A 87 -8.58 32.42 13.64
C LEU A 87 -9.45 33.51 14.26
N ALA A 88 -8.89 34.71 14.44
CA ALA A 88 -9.64 35.88 14.88
C ALA A 88 -10.64 36.37 13.82
N GLU A 89 -10.25 36.37 12.53
CA GLU A 89 -11.15 36.75 11.42
C GLU A 89 -12.38 35.84 11.29
N ILE A 90 -12.24 34.53 11.56
CA ILE A 90 -13.36 33.58 11.54
C ILE A 90 -14.12 33.49 12.87
N GLU A 91 -13.75 34.34 13.84
CA GLU A 91 -14.33 34.40 15.18
C GLU A 91 -14.36 33.02 15.86
N LEU A 92 -13.24 32.29 15.83
CA LEU A 92 -13.16 30.95 16.43
C LEU A 92 -13.45 31.03 17.94
N THR A 93 -14.45 30.29 18.38
CA THR A 93 -14.81 30.20 19.81
C THR A 93 -13.92 29.20 20.56
N ASP A 94 -13.88 29.31 21.90
CA ASP A 94 -13.14 28.35 22.73
C ASP A 94 -13.71 26.93 22.64
N ASP A 95 -15.04 26.79 22.51
CA ASP A 95 -15.70 25.49 22.35
C ASP A 95 -15.34 24.87 20.99
N GLU A 96 -15.39 25.64 19.90
CA GLU A 96 -14.97 25.17 18.58
C GLU A 96 -13.49 24.81 18.52
N ARG A 97 -12.64 25.55 19.24
CA ARG A 97 -11.22 25.24 19.38
C ARG A 97 -11.03 23.87 20.03
N GLN A 98 -11.70 23.62 21.16
CA GLN A 98 -11.61 22.34 21.84
C GLN A 98 -12.15 21.20 20.97
N ALA A 99 -13.30 21.40 20.31
CA ALA A 99 -13.87 20.41 19.42
C ALA A 99 -12.95 20.09 18.24
N TYR A 100 -12.24 21.09 17.70
CA TYR A 100 -11.27 20.89 16.63
C TYR A 100 -10.02 20.15 17.12
N GLU A 101 -9.51 20.48 18.31
CA GLU A 101 -8.41 19.74 18.95
C GLU A 101 -8.75 18.28 19.21
N ASP A 102 -9.98 17.99 19.63
CA ASP A 102 -10.45 16.61 19.82
C ASP A 102 -10.50 15.85 18.49
N ILE A 103 -10.91 16.50 17.39
CA ILE A 103 -10.84 15.91 16.05
C ILE A 103 -9.39 15.65 15.63
N LEU A 104 -8.46 16.57 15.91
CA LEU A 104 -7.03 16.35 15.64
C LEU A 104 -6.47 15.18 16.46
N ALA A 105 -6.87 15.05 17.72
CA ALA A 105 -6.49 13.94 18.57
C ALA A 105 -7.01 12.61 18.02
N PHE A 106 -8.26 12.56 17.55
CA PHE A 106 -8.81 11.39 16.88
C PHE A 106 -8.07 11.08 15.57
N MET A 107 -7.75 12.08 14.75
CA MET A 107 -6.95 11.87 13.54
C MET A 107 -5.58 11.26 13.86
N SER A 108 -4.95 11.68 14.96
CA SER A 108 -3.70 11.08 15.44
C SER A 108 -3.91 9.63 15.89
N SER A 109 -4.98 9.35 16.64
CA SER A 109 -5.26 7.99 17.12
C SER A 109 -5.53 7.02 15.96
N VAL A 110 -6.20 7.47 14.89
CA VAL A 110 -6.39 6.66 13.67
C VAL A 110 -5.05 6.24 13.08
N GLN A 111 -4.05 7.12 13.03
CA GLN A 111 -2.72 6.77 12.51
C GLN A 111 -2.02 5.71 13.37
N ASP A 112 -2.16 5.81 14.68
CA ASP A 112 -1.58 4.86 15.62
C ASP A 112 -2.30 3.51 15.55
N GLU A 113 -3.63 3.50 15.54
CA GLU A 113 -4.45 2.29 15.42
C GLU A 113 -4.16 1.55 14.11
N VAL A 114 -4.07 2.25 12.98
CA VAL A 114 -3.75 1.63 11.67
C VAL A 114 -2.34 1.03 11.66
N ARG A 115 -1.38 1.70 12.32
CA ARG A 115 -0.01 1.19 12.45
C ARG A 115 0.02 -0.06 13.32
N GLU A 116 -0.65 -0.04 14.47
CA GLU A 116 -0.75 -1.17 15.38
C GLU A 116 -1.41 -2.36 14.70
N PHE A 117 -2.54 -2.13 14.03
CA PHE A 117 -3.23 -3.16 13.26
C PHE A 117 -2.32 -3.79 12.20
N LYS A 118 -1.60 -2.99 11.42
CA LYS A 118 -0.63 -3.51 10.45
C LYS A 118 0.47 -4.34 11.10
N ILE A 119 1.03 -3.88 12.22
CA ILE A 119 2.05 -4.61 12.96
C ILE A 119 1.52 -5.96 13.44
N ASP A 120 0.29 -6.01 13.93
CA ASP A 120 -0.34 -7.24 14.42
C ASP A 120 -0.58 -8.25 13.30
N LEU A 121 -1.04 -7.79 12.12
CA LEU A 121 -1.15 -8.65 10.95
C LEU A 121 0.21 -9.19 10.47
N ILE A 122 1.26 -8.36 10.50
CA ILE A 122 2.63 -8.78 10.14
C ILE A 122 3.17 -9.82 11.12
N LYS A 123 2.90 -9.66 12.42
CA LYS A 123 3.35 -10.59 13.46
C LYS A 123 2.58 -11.91 13.47
N ASN A 124 1.39 -11.94 12.88
CA ASN A 124 0.58 -13.14 12.82
C ASN A 124 1.04 -14.05 11.65
N ASP A 125 1.65 -15.19 11.97
CA ASP A 125 2.13 -16.16 10.98
C ASP A 125 1.02 -16.85 10.17
N GLU A 126 -0.23 -16.84 10.67
CA GLU A 126 -1.40 -17.34 9.93
C GLU A 126 -1.86 -16.34 8.85
N VAL A 127 -1.57 -15.06 9.04
CA VAL A 127 -1.92 -13.99 8.09
C VAL A 127 -0.77 -13.73 7.12
N LEU A 128 0.41 -13.39 7.65
CA LEU A 128 1.57 -13.05 6.84
C LEU A 128 2.87 -13.60 7.43
N GLY A 129 3.15 -13.27 8.69
CA GLY A 129 4.41 -13.55 9.35
C GLY A 129 5.54 -12.58 8.98
N VAL A 130 6.41 -12.31 9.96
CA VAL A 130 7.50 -11.31 9.84
C VAL A 130 8.49 -11.69 8.74
N ALA A 131 8.76 -12.99 8.58
CA ALA A 131 9.68 -13.49 7.56
C ALA A 131 9.18 -13.17 6.14
N THR A 132 7.91 -13.48 5.86
CA THR A 132 7.25 -13.18 4.59
C THR A 132 7.23 -11.69 4.30
N PHE A 133 6.85 -10.87 5.27
CA PHE A 133 6.85 -9.41 5.13
C PHE A 133 8.24 -8.87 4.73
N ASN A 134 9.29 -9.31 5.40
CA ASN A 134 10.66 -8.87 5.10
C ASN A 134 11.12 -9.34 3.73
N LYS A 135 10.79 -10.59 3.36
CA LYS A 135 11.12 -11.20 2.07
C LYS A 135 10.46 -10.43 0.91
N VAL A 136 9.15 -10.20 1.00
CA VAL A 136 8.38 -9.46 -0.03
C VAL A 136 8.87 -8.02 -0.14
N ASN A 137 9.08 -7.33 0.97
CA ASN A 137 9.59 -5.95 0.94
C ASN A 137 10.98 -5.83 0.32
N LYS A 138 11.87 -6.78 0.60
CA LYS A 138 13.18 -6.83 -0.04
C LYS A 138 13.04 -7.05 -1.54
N ALA A 139 12.22 -8.04 -1.95
CA ALA A 139 11.98 -8.35 -3.35
C ALA A 139 11.39 -7.16 -4.13
N MET A 140 10.42 -6.43 -3.56
CA MET A 140 9.85 -5.22 -4.19
C MET A 140 10.87 -4.09 -4.37
N LYS A 141 11.85 -3.96 -3.47
CA LYS A 141 12.92 -2.95 -3.58
C LYS A 141 13.95 -3.31 -4.64
N GLU A 142 14.23 -4.60 -4.80
CA GLU A 142 15.25 -5.12 -5.69
C GLU A 142 14.72 -5.39 -7.11
N ASN A 143 13.43 -5.68 -7.24
CA ASN A 143 12.77 -5.99 -8.51
C ASN A 143 11.45 -5.21 -8.67
N PRO A 144 11.41 -4.20 -9.56
CA PRO A 144 10.19 -3.47 -9.90
C PRO A 144 9.01 -4.35 -10.38
N GLU A 145 9.27 -5.46 -11.06
CA GLU A 145 8.20 -6.37 -11.54
C GLU A 145 7.42 -7.00 -10.37
N ILE A 146 8.10 -7.27 -9.25
CA ILE A 146 7.44 -7.78 -8.03
C ILE A 146 6.54 -6.71 -7.43
N LYS A 147 6.99 -5.45 -7.45
CA LYS A 147 6.15 -4.33 -7.02
C LYS A 147 4.91 -4.20 -7.90
N GLU A 148 5.06 -4.23 -9.22
CA GLU A 148 3.93 -4.16 -10.15
C GLU A 148 2.94 -5.30 -9.93
N LYS A 149 3.42 -6.52 -9.64
CA LYS A 149 2.56 -7.67 -9.31
C LYS A 149 1.78 -7.44 -8.02
N VAL A 150 2.42 -6.95 -6.95
CA VAL A 150 1.73 -6.63 -5.68
C VAL A 150 0.69 -5.52 -5.88
N ASP A 151 1.06 -4.44 -6.58
CA ASP A 151 0.15 -3.32 -6.85
C ASP A 151 -1.08 -3.79 -7.66
N SER A 152 -0.89 -4.72 -8.61
CA SER A 152 -1.98 -5.30 -9.40
C SER A 152 -2.92 -6.16 -8.54
N LEU A 153 -2.35 -7.01 -7.67
CA LEU A 153 -3.14 -7.80 -6.72
C LEU A 153 -3.96 -6.92 -5.76
N GLN A 154 -3.37 -5.83 -5.27
CA GLN A 154 -4.08 -4.89 -4.41
C GLN A 154 -5.23 -4.19 -5.14
N ALA A 155 -5.05 -3.84 -6.41
CA ALA A 155 -6.12 -3.25 -7.21
C ALA A 155 -7.30 -4.24 -7.38
N GLU A 156 -7.02 -5.50 -7.69
CA GLU A 156 -8.05 -6.55 -7.81
C GLU A 156 -8.78 -6.81 -6.49
N LEU A 157 -8.06 -6.83 -5.36
CA LEU A 157 -8.65 -7.03 -4.03
C LEU A 157 -9.56 -5.85 -3.66
N LYS A 158 -9.12 -4.62 -3.94
CA LYS A 158 -9.93 -3.42 -3.73
C LYS A 158 -11.20 -3.41 -4.57
N GLU A 159 -11.10 -3.81 -5.84
CA GLU A 159 -12.26 -3.91 -6.73
C GLU A 159 -13.28 -4.91 -6.16
N LYS A 160 -12.84 -6.12 -5.81
CA LYS A 160 -13.70 -7.14 -5.17
C LYS A 160 -14.36 -6.65 -3.89
N ARG A 161 -13.61 -5.98 -3.00
CA ARG A 161 -14.17 -5.40 -1.77
C ARG A 161 -15.26 -4.37 -2.08
N SER A 162 -15.03 -3.53 -3.09
CA SER A 162 -15.99 -2.50 -3.52
C SER A 162 -17.27 -3.14 -4.05
N GLU A 163 -17.16 -4.17 -4.89
CA GLU A 163 -18.31 -4.93 -5.41
C GLU A 163 -19.14 -5.58 -4.29
N ASP A 164 -18.47 -6.24 -3.33
CA ASP A 164 -19.16 -6.89 -2.19
C ASP A 164 -19.90 -5.87 -1.31
N SER A 165 -19.36 -4.65 -1.18
CA SER A 165 -19.99 -3.56 -0.42
C SER A 165 -21.22 -2.96 -1.09
N GLU A 166 -21.30 -2.96 -2.43
CA GLU A 166 -22.48 -2.48 -3.17
C GLU A 166 -23.64 -3.50 -3.14
N VAL A 167 -23.33 -4.80 -3.22
CA VAL A 167 -24.34 -5.87 -3.19
C VAL A 167 -25.01 -5.98 -1.81
N SER A 168 -24.26 -5.70 -0.74
CA SER A 168 -24.75 -5.76 0.64
C SER A 168 -25.53 -4.51 1.09
N ALA A 169 -25.46 -3.40 0.35
CA ALA A 169 -26.23 -2.19 0.65
C ALA A 169 -27.64 -2.16 0.02
N ASP A 170 -27.92 -3.04 -0.95
CA ASP A 170 -29.23 -3.17 -1.67
C ASP A 170 -30.03 -4.42 -1.25
N SER A 171 -29.59 -5.13 -0.20
CA SER A 171 -30.22 -6.35 0.37
C SER A 171 -30.82 -6.10 1.75
#